data_AF-A0A8H5RAC7-F1
#
_entry.id   AF-A0A8H5RAC7-F1
#
_cell.length_a   1.000
_cell.length_b   1.000
_cell.length_c   1.000
_cell.angle_alpha   90.00
_cell.angle_beta   90.00
_cell.angle_gamma   90.00
#
_symmetry.space_group_name_H-M   'P 1'
#
loop_
_entity.id
_entity.type
_entity.pdbx_description
1 polymer ?
#
loop_
_entity_poly.entity_id
_entity_poly.type
_entity_poly.pdbx_seq_one_letter_code
_entity_poly.pdbx_strand_id
1 'polypeptide(L)'
;MVTRAERGKYLGYAAMGVTLGPALGPVIGGLLDHYLGWRSIFWFLTVFSAALFLVIFIFLPETCRNVVGNGGISPPWWNMSLIGYLKQRKQEHVEPVAEQPSRKRPNPFASLKIVFEKETGLILGFSALMYGGYYMVLSTLSAQLTSRFNYSSVVVGLCYLPMGVGSICYRYTAGLVMDWNFRRHAKRQGIKIVKNQQQDLKLLPIERMRIEISLPFVYMACAMIITYGWVMDQKLALAGIEIPLFFLALSISGAMNNLNTLIVDLNTRSAATAVAANNLARCLVGAGAVAVADPMINEWGLGWTSVFVSGVWVMFSILLWVVMWKGHNWRMEKQEKRDNDGC
;
A
#
# COMPACT_ATOMS: atom_id res chain seq x y z
N MET A 1 12.16 5.16 22.44
CA MET A 1 11.15 5.68 21.49
C MET A 1 11.87 6.48 20.43
N VAL A 2 11.55 6.24 19.16
CA VAL A 2 12.13 7.00 18.05
C VAL A 2 11.54 8.42 18.05
N THR A 3 12.39 9.44 17.88
CA THR A 3 11.91 10.83 17.80
C THR A 3 11.00 11.02 16.59
N ARG A 4 10.05 11.96 16.63
CA ARG A 4 9.11 12.19 15.50
C ARG A 4 9.84 12.45 14.18
N ALA A 5 11.03 13.05 14.24
CA ALA A 5 11.89 13.32 13.09
C ALA A 5 12.45 12.04 12.43
N GLU A 6 12.85 11.07 13.25
CA GLU A 6 13.45 9.81 12.77
C GLU A 6 12.40 8.79 12.34
N ARG A 7 11.15 8.90 12.85
CA ARG A 7 10.03 8.00 12.51
C ARG A 7 9.80 7.91 11.00
N GLY A 8 9.92 9.02 10.27
CA GLY A 8 9.76 9.04 8.81
C GLY A 8 10.82 8.23 8.06
N LYS A 9 12.06 8.18 8.59
CA LYS A 9 13.16 7.39 8.02
C LYS A 9 12.89 5.90 8.19
N TYR A 10 12.50 5.47 9.40
CA TYR A 10 12.20 4.06 9.68
C TYR A 10 10.94 3.57 8.96
N LEU A 11 9.89 4.38 8.88
CA LEU A 11 8.72 4.06 8.06
C LEU A 11 9.08 3.96 6.56
N GLY A 12 10.03 4.77 6.10
CA GLY A 12 10.60 4.66 4.75
C GLY A 12 11.29 3.31 4.51
N TYR A 13 12.15 2.86 5.42
CA TYR A 13 12.79 1.54 5.32
C TYR A 13 11.76 0.40 5.34
N ALA A 14 10.77 0.47 6.22
CA ALA A 14 9.70 -0.52 6.28
C ALA A 14 8.89 -0.58 4.98
N ALA A 15 8.53 0.58 4.41
CA ALA A 15 7.80 0.66 3.15
C ALA A 15 8.62 0.09 1.97
N MET A 16 9.93 0.35 1.92
CA MET A 16 10.79 -0.23 0.88
C MET A 16 10.79 -1.76 0.90
N GLY A 17 10.79 -2.38 2.09
CA GLY A 17 10.69 -3.83 2.21
C GLY A 17 9.40 -4.39 1.61
N VAL A 18 8.26 -3.75 1.90
CA VAL A 18 6.94 -4.15 1.35
C VAL A 18 6.91 -3.98 -0.18
N THR A 19 7.51 -2.93 -0.71
CA THR A 19 7.58 -2.67 -2.16
C THR A 19 8.54 -3.62 -2.89
N LEU A 20 9.66 -4.02 -2.24
CA LEU A 20 10.66 -4.91 -2.82
C LEU A 20 10.20 -6.37 -2.89
N GLY A 21 9.30 -6.80 -1.99
CA GLY A 21 8.82 -8.18 -1.91
C GLY A 21 8.32 -8.73 -3.25
N PRO A 22 7.37 -8.08 -3.93
CA PRO A 22 6.86 -8.52 -5.24
C PRO A 22 7.90 -8.56 -6.36
N ALA A 23 9.02 -7.86 -6.23
CA ALA A 23 10.09 -7.85 -7.22
C ALA A 23 11.11 -8.96 -6.98
N LEU A 24 11.50 -9.16 -5.71
CA LEU A 24 12.49 -10.16 -5.32
C LEU A 24 11.88 -11.57 -5.27
N GLY A 25 10.60 -11.69 -4.94
CA GLY A 25 9.89 -12.96 -4.83
C GLY A 25 10.00 -13.80 -6.11
N PRO A 26 9.59 -13.28 -7.28
CA PRO A 26 9.69 -14.01 -8.54
C PRO A 26 11.14 -14.29 -8.97
N VAL A 27 12.11 -13.42 -8.65
CA VAL A 27 13.53 -13.66 -8.97
C VAL A 27 14.07 -14.85 -8.16
N ILE A 28 13.87 -14.84 -6.84
CA ILE A 28 14.31 -15.92 -5.96
C ILE A 28 13.53 -17.20 -6.28
N GLY A 29 12.21 -17.09 -6.47
CA GLY A 29 11.34 -18.20 -6.83
C GLY A 29 11.73 -18.84 -8.16
N GLY A 30 12.03 -18.03 -9.18
CA GLY A 30 12.46 -18.51 -10.49
C GLY A 30 13.83 -19.21 -10.48
N LEU A 31 14.76 -18.73 -9.65
CA LEU A 31 16.05 -19.40 -9.42
C LEU A 31 15.86 -20.76 -8.71
N LEU A 32 15.06 -20.79 -7.65
CA LEU A 32 14.76 -22.00 -6.90
C LEU A 32 14.04 -23.03 -7.77
N ASP A 33 13.04 -22.60 -8.54
CA ASP A 33 12.31 -23.47 -9.46
C ASP A 33 13.23 -24.07 -10.53
N HIS A 34 14.11 -23.27 -11.12
CA HIS A 34 15.00 -23.72 -12.19
C HIS A 34 16.05 -24.74 -11.74
N TYR A 35 16.66 -24.54 -10.56
CA TYR A 35 17.76 -25.40 -10.09
C TYR A 35 17.33 -26.52 -9.14
N LEU A 36 16.29 -26.31 -8.34
CA LEU A 36 15.86 -27.20 -7.25
C LEU A 36 14.40 -27.67 -7.41
N GLY A 37 13.69 -27.19 -8.43
CA GLY A 37 12.28 -27.47 -8.70
C GLY A 37 11.32 -26.69 -7.81
N TRP A 38 10.06 -26.54 -8.25
CA TRP A 38 9.02 -25.75 -7.58
C TRP A 38 8.79 -26.06 -6.09
N ARG A 39 9.01 -27.32 -5.66
CA ARG A 39 8.85 -27.72 -4.24
C ARG A 39 9.83 -26.99 -3.31
N SER A 40 11.01 -26.62 -3.83
CA SER A 40 12.03 -25.91 -3.07
C SER A 40 11.57 -24.51 -2.62
N ILE A 41 10.66 -23.88 -3.36
CA ILE A 41 10.06 -22.59 -3.00
C ILE A 41 9.35 -22.69 -1.64
N PHE A 42 8.57 -23.73 -1.42
CA PHE A 42 7.84 -23.95 -0.17
C PHE A 42 8.78 -24.23 1.01
N TRP A 43 9.82 -25.04 0.79
CA TRP A 43 10.84 -25.31 1.81
C TRP A 43 11.63 -24.06 2.18
N PHE A 44 12.05 -23.27 1.18
CA PHE A 44 12.73 -22.00 1.40
C PHE A 44 11.87 -21.02 2.21
N LEU A 45 10.60 -20.84 1.82
CA LEU A 45 9.65 -19.98 2.56
C LEU A 45 9.43 -20.45 3.98
N THR A 46 9.39 -21.76 4.21
CA THR A 46 9.23 -22.36 5.55
C THR A 46 10.44 -22.05 6.43
N VAL A 47 11.65 -22.31 5.93
CA VAL A 47 12.90 -22.03 6.67
C VAL A 47 13.06 -20.55 6.95
N PHE A 48 12.82 -19.70 5.94
CA PHE A 48 12.90 -18.25 6.08
C PHE A 48 11.89 -17.70 7.09
N SER A 49 10.64 -18.17 7.03
CA SER A 49 9.59 -17.77 7.98
C SER A 49 9.89 -18.24 9.41
N ALA A 50 10.42 -19.46 9.57
CA ALA A 50 10.85 -19.98 10.87
C ALA A 50 12.01 -19.16 11.46
N ALA A 51 13.00 -18.80 10.63
CA ALA A 51 14.11 -17.94 11.05
C ALA A 51 13.62 -16.55 11.48
N LEU A 52 12.74 -15.90 10.70
CA LEU A 52 12.15 -14.62 11.06
C LEU A 52 11.30 -14.71 12.34
N PHE A 53 10.52 -15.78 12.48
CA PHE A 53 9.74 -16.04 13.68
C PHE A 53 10.65 -16.14 14.91
N LEU A 54 11.75 -16.88 14.84
CA LEU A 54 12.73 -16.97 15.92
C LEU A 54 13.32 -15.60 16.27
N VAL A 55 13.68 -14.79 15.28
CA VAL A 55 14.18 -13.43 15.52
C VAL A 55 13.12 -12.57 16.23
N ILE A 56 11.87 -12.60 15.76
CA ILE A 56 10.77 -11.83 16.38
C ILE A 56 10.52 -12.33 17.81
N PHE A 57 10.44 -13.63 18.01
CA PHE A 57 10.23 -14.27 19.30
C PHE A 57 11.32 -13.91 20.32
N ILE A 58 12.58 -13.86 19.88
CA ILE A 58 13.71 -13.56 20.75
C ILE A 58 13.81 -12.05 21.03
N PHE A 59 13.70 -11.20 20.00
CA PHE A 59 14.11 -9.80 20.07
C PHE A 59 12.97 -8.79 20.14
N LEU A 60 11.78 -9.06 19.58
CA LEU A 60 10.74 -8.04 19.45
C LEU A 60 9.92 -7.94 20.75
N PRO A 61 10.10 -6.88 21.57
CA PRO A 61 9.28 -6.71 22.76
C PRO A 61 7.83 -6.39 22.39
N GLU A 62 6.90 -6.58 23.32
CA GLU A 62 5.50 -6.16 23.14
C GLU A 62 5.44 -4.67 22.75
N THR A 63 4.76 -4.40 21.63
CA THR A 63 4.66 -3.05 21.05
C THR A 63 3.24 -2.48 21.13
N CYS A 64 2.26 -3.29 21.53
CA CYS A 64 0.88 -2.82 21.65
C CYS A 64 0.75 -1.80 22.78
N ARG A 65 0.42 -0.55 22.41
CA ARG A 65 0.19 0.55 23.37
C ARG A 65 -0.93 0.26 24.37
N ASN A 66 -1.91 -0.58 24.00
CA ASN A 66 -2.96 -1.05 24.90
C ASN A 66 -2.50 -2.10 25.92
N VAL A 67 -1.30 -2.67 25.76
CA VAL A 67 -0.75 -3.70 26.65
C VAL A 67 0.36 -3.11 27.52
N VAL A 68 1.31 -2.40 26.89
CA VAL A 68 2.50 -1.86 27.58
C VAL A 68 2.47 -0.34 27.78
N GLY A 69 1.39 0.32 27.38
CA GLY A 69 1.33 1.78 27.38
C GLY A 69 2.42 2.36 26.48
N ASN A 70 3.18 3.31 27.01
CA ASN A 70 4.37 3.85 26.35
C ASN A 70 5.64 2.98 26.59
N GLY A 71 5.48 1.69 26.92
CA GLY A 71 6.58 0.82 27.34
C GLY A 71 6.96 0.95 28.83
N GLY A 72 6.08 1.58 29.63
CA GLY A 72 6.28 1.76 31.06
C GLY A 72 5.65 0.65 31.92
N ILE A 73 4.87 -0.24 31.32
CA ILE A 73 4.20 -1.36 31.99
C ILE A 73 4.79 -2.65 31.42
N SER A 74 5.21 -3.58 32.30
CA SER A 74 5.67 -4.90 31.87
C SER A 74 4.52 -5.70 31.26
N PRO A 75 4.69 -6.28 30.05
CA PRO A 75 3.66 -7.08 29.42
C PRO A 75 3.39 -8.39 30.19
N PRO A 76 2.21 -9.01 30.01
CA PRO A 76 1.96 -10.37 30.48
C PRO A 76 2.98 -11.36 29.92
N TRP A 77 3.26 -12.44 30.66
CA TRP A 77 4.29 -13.42 30.30
C TRP A 77 4.12 -14.04 28.91
N TRP A 78 2.87 -14.23 28.44
CA TRP A 78 2.56 -14.79 27.12
C TRP A 78 2.82 -13.83 25.95
N ASN A 79 2.94 -12.53 26.22
CA ASN A 79 3.16 -11.47 25.21
C ASN A 79 4.60 -10.95 25.23
N MET A 80 5.48 -11.57 26.02
CA MET A 80 6.82 -11.08 26.24
C MET A 80 7.83 -11.80 25.35
N SER A 81 8.80 -11.06 24.83
CA SER A 81 9.91 -11.66 24.09
C SER A 81 10.80 -12.49 25.02
N LEU A 82 11.54 -13.45 24.47
CA LEU A 82 12.45 -14.30 25.25
C LEU A 82 13.45 -13.46 26.07
N ILE A 83 14.03 -12.43 25.46
CA ILE A 83 14.95 -11.50 26.15
C ILE A 83 14.20 -10.68 27.22
N GLY A 84 12.98 -10.23 26.92
CA GLY A 84 12.14 -9.51 27.88
C GLY A 84 11.85 -10.34 29.13
N TYR A 85 11.53 -11.62 28.94
CA TYR A 85 11.27 -12.57 30.02
C TYR A 85 12.51 -12.82 30.89
N LEU A 86 13.66 -13.06 30.26
CA LEU A 86 14.92 -13.27 30.98
C LEU A 86 15.36 -12.03 31.76
N LYS A 87 15.12 -10.83 31.23
CA LYS A 87 15.49 -9.56 31.86
C LYS A 87 14.55 -9.21 33.03
N GLN A 88 13.25 -9.42 32.89
CA GLN A 88 12.27 -9.19 33.95
C GLN A 88 12.47 -10.14 35.13
N ARG A 89 12.84 -11.41 34.88
CA ARG A 89 13.18 -12.38 35.93
C ARG A 89 14.37 -11.94 36.80
N LYS A 90 15.19 -11.01 36.31
CA LYS A 90 16.40 -10.50 36.98
C LYS A 90 16.18 -9.16 37.70
N GLN A 91 15.02 -8.52 37.55
CA GLN A 91 14.69 -7.25 38.22
C GLN A 91 13.65 -7.49 39.33
N GLU A 92 13.92 -6.99 40.54
CA GLU A 92 12.94 -6.97 41.64
C GLU A 92 11.70 -6.15 41.26
N HIS A 93 10.54 -6.61 41.73
CA HIS A 93 9.23 -6.02 41.46
C HIS A 93 9.21 -4.52 41.82
N VAL A 94 9.18 -3.66 40.80
CA VAL A 94 8.80 -2.26 40.96
C VAL A 94 7.30 -2.15 40.67
N GLU A 95 6.53 -1.66 41.64
CA GLU A 95 5.10 -1.44 41.48
C GLU A 95 4.83 -0.40 40.36
N PRO A 96 3.96 -0.70 39.38
CA PRO A 96 3.70 0.21 38.28
C PRO A 96 2.80 1.37 38.73
N VAL A 97 3.36 2.60 38.74
CA VAL A 97 2.63 3.86 39.00
C VAL A 97 1.82 4.35 37.78
N ALA A 98 1.84 3.63 36.65
CA ALA A 98 1.23 4.08 35.41
C ALA A 98 -0.24 3.66 35.26
N GLU A 99 -1.12 4.62 34.90
CA GLU A 99 -2.51 4.37 34.52
C GLU A 99 -2.61 3.24 33.49
N GLN A 100 -3.43 2.23 33.81
CA GLN A 100 -3.65 1.11 32.91
C GLN A 100 -4.34 1.61 31.63
N PRO A 101 -3.78 1.34 30.43
CA PRO A 101 -4.42 1.74 29.19
C PRO A 101 -5.79 1.07 29.05
N SER A 102 -6.81 1.86 28.69
CA SER A 102 -8.16 1.32 28.47
C SER A 102 -8.11 0.24 27.39
N ARG A 103 -8.50 -0.99 27.72
CA ARG A 103 -8.56 -2.12 26.78
C ARG A 103 -9.71 -1.93 25.80
N LYS A 104 -9.54 -1.04 24.81
CA LYS A 104 -10.48 -0.95 23.68
C LYS A 104 -10.24 -2.15 22.76
N ARG A 105 -11.24 -3.03 22.67
CA ARG A 105 -11.21 -4.17 21.74
C ARG A 105 -11.21 -3.63 20.30
N PRO A 106 -10.38 -4.17 19.39
CA PRO A 106 -10.46 -3.82 17.98
C PRO A 106 -11.85 -4.21 17.45
N ASN A 107 -12.58 -3.25 16.89
CA ASN A 107 -13.91 -3.48 16.32
C ASN A 107 -13.79 -3.64 14.79
N PRO A 108 -13.85 -4.86 14.23
CA PRO A 108 -13.71 -5.10 12.79
C PRO A 108 -14.82 -4.43 11.97
N PHE A 109 -16.01 -4.25 12.55
CA PHE A 109 -17.14 -3.55 11.90
C PHE A 109 -16.90 -2.05 11.73
N ALA A 110 -15.97 -1.46 12.50
CA ALA A 110 -15.61 -0.07 12.30
C ALA A 110 -14.94 0.16 10.94
N SER A 111 -14.17 -0.82 10.44
CA SER A 111 -13.57 -0.77 9.10
C SER A 111 -14.65 -0.80 8.01
N LEU A 112 -15.66 -1.64 8.16
CA LEU A 112 -16.82 -1.70 7.26
C LEU A 112 -17.55 -0.35 7.21
N LYS A 113 -17.76 0.30 8.35
CA LYS A 113 -18.38 1.63 8.41
C LYS A 113 -17.60 2.67 7.59
N ILE A 114 -16.26 2.65 7.64
CA ILE A 114 -15.41 3.57 6.86
C ILE A 114 -15.54 3.35 5.35
N VAL A 115 -15.72 2.10 4.90
CA VAL A 115 -15.94 1.79 3.47
C VAL A 115 -17.21 2.45 2.95
N PHE A 116 -18.25 2.57 3.79
CA PHE A 116 -19.52 3.21 3.42
C PHE A 116 -19.56 4.72 3.68
N GLU A 117 -18.49 5.33 4.19
CA GLU A 117 -18.43 6.78 4.30
C GLU A 117 -18.32 7.42 2.92
N LYS A 118 -19.15 8.43 2.64
CA LYS A 118 -19.27 9.07 1.32
C LYS A 118 -17.94 9.47 0.69
N GLU A 119 -17.04 10.08 1.44
CA GLU A 119 -15.75 10.56 0.90
C GLU A 119 -14.70 9.44 0.87
N THR A 120 -14.43 8.83 2.02
CA THR A 120 -13.41 7.80 2.17
C THR A 120 -13.73 6.58 1.31
N GLY A 121 -15.00 6.16 1.23
CA GLY A 121 -15.47 5.03 0.44
C GLY A 121 -15.22 5.18 -1.06
N LEU A 122 -15.39 6.38 -1.62
CA LEU A 122 -15.11 6.64 -3.05
C LEU A 122 -13.61 6.50 -3.34
N ILE A 123 -12.76 7.05 -2.47
CA ILE A 123 -11.30 6.95 -2.59
C ILE A 123 -10.86 5.49 -2.44
N LEU A 124 -11.41 4.78 -1.46
CA LEU A 124 -11.15 3.36 -1.19
C LEU A 124 -11.55 2.48 -2.37
N GLY A 125 -12.75 2.68 -2.93
CA GLY A 125 -13.26 1.93 -4.06
C GLY A 125 -12.37 2.09 -5.30
N PHE A 126 -12.02 3.33 -5.64
CA PHE A 126 -11.12 3.58 -6.76
C PHE A 126 -9.71 2.99 -6.53
N SER A 127 -9.19 3.16 -5.31
CA SER A 127 -7.93 2.56 -4.87
C SER A 127 -7.97 1.02 -5.02
N ALA A 128 -9.07 0.37 -4.65
CA ALA A 128 -9.22 -1.07 -4.81
C ALA A 128 -9.24 -1.52 -6.28
N LEU A 129 -9.90 -0.77 -7.18
CA LEU A 129 -9.92 -1.05 -8.62
C LEU A 129 -8.53 -0.96 -9.26
N MET A 130 -7.75 0.07 -8.89
CA MET A 130 -6.35 0.19 -9.34
C MET A 130 -5.50 -0.99 -8.88
N TYR A 131 -5.67 -1.38 -7.62
CA TYR A 131 -4.95 -2.53 -7.06
C TYR A 131 -5.33 -3.84 -7.75
N GLY A 132 -6.61 -4.01 -8.10
CA GLY A 132 -7.10 -5.16 -8.87
C GLY A 132 -6.39 -5.31 -10.21
N GLY A 133 -6.39 -4.26 -11.04
CA GLY A 133 -5.71 -4.33 -12.35
C GLY A 133 -4.19 -4.49 -12.23
N TYR A 134 -3.55 -3.92 -11.21
CA TYR A 134 -2.13 -4.18 -10.92
C TYR A 134 -1.85 -5.66 -10.63
N TYR A 135 -2.68 -6.29 -9.78
CA TYR A 135 -2.53 -7.70 -9.41
C TYR A 135 -2.90 -8.65 -10.55
N MET A 136 -3.81 -8.27 -11.45
CA MET A 136 -4.05 -9.03 -12.69
C MET A 136 -2.78 -9.10 -13.53
N VAL A 137 -2.09 -7.98 -13.76
CA VAL A 137 -0.82 -7.96 -14.50
C VAL A 137 0.24 -8.78 -13.76
N LEU A 138 0.40 -8.55 -12.46
CA LEU A 138 1.41 -9.23 -11.65
C LEU A 138 1.23 -10.76 -11.64
N SER A 139 0.00 -11.26 -11.55
CA SER A 139 -0.31 -12.69 -11.51
C SER A 139 -0.17 -13.37 -12.87
N THR A 140 -0.61 -12.70 -13.93
CA THR A 140 -0.64 -13.29 -15.29
C THR A 140 0.69 -13.16 -16.03
N LEU A 141 1.56 -12.21 -15.65
CA LEU A 141 2.84 -11.95 -16.34
C LEU A 141 3.69 -13.21 -16.49
N SER A 142 3.85 -14.02 -15.44
CA SER A 142 4.60 -15.28 -15.51
C SER A 142 4.01 -16.25 -16.53
N ALA A 143 2.70 -16.50 -16.46
CA ALA A 143 2.03 -17.41 -17.37
C ALA A 143 2.12 -16.92 -18.83
N GLN A 144 1.99 -15.62 -19.07
CA GLN A 144 2.10 -15.03 -20.41
C GLN A 144 3.52 -15.13 -20.97
N LEU A 145 4.56 -14.84 -20.16
CA LEU A 145 5.96 -14.96 -20.60
C LEU A 145 6.34 -16.42 -20.90
N THR A 146 5.93 -17.37 -20.06
CA THR A 146 6.22 -18.79 -20.29
C THR A 146 5.45 -19.32 -21.50
N SER A 147 4.14 -19.10 -21.57
CA SER A 147 3.31 -19.67 -22.65
C SER A 147 3.56 -19.05 -24.03
N ARG A 148 3.81 -17.74 -24.11
CA ARG A 148 3.97 -17.03 -25.40
C ARG A 148 5.40 -17.04 -25.92
N PHE A 149 6.39 -16.96 -25.04
CA PHE A 149 7.81 -16.80 -25.40
C PHE A 149 8.68 -18.01 -25.02
N ASN A 150 8.15 -19.01 -24.31
CA ASN A 150 8.89 -20.19 -23.83
C ASN A 150 10.12 -19.82 -22.99
N TYR A 151 10.03 -18.74 -22.21
CA TYR A 151 11.11 -18.32 -21.34
C TYR A 151 11.25 -19.24 -20.12
N SER A 152 12.50 -19.44 -19.69
CA SER A 152 12.82 -20.19 -18.48
C SER A 152 12.39 -19.43 -17.22
N SER A 153 12.17 -20.14 -16.12
CA SER A 153 11.74 -19.56 -14.84
C SER A 153 12.67 -18.44 -14.33
N VAL A 154 13.98 -18.52 -14.65
CA VAL A 154 14.95 -17.46 -14.31
C VAL A 154 14.67 -16.17 -15.07
N VAL A 155 14.46 -16.27 -16.40
CA VAL A 155 14.17 -15.10 -17.24
C VAL A 155 12.83 -14.49 -16.84
N VAL A 156 11.82 -15.32 -16.61
CA VAL A 156 10.51 -14.87 -16.11
C VAL A 156 10.65 -14.13 -14.78
N GLY A 157 11.43 -14.65 -13.84
CA GLY A 157 11.71 -13.98 -12.57
C GLY A 157 12.34 -12.60 -12.75
N LEU A 158 13.29 -12.46 -13.69
CA LEU A 158 13.95 -11.18 -13.99
C LEU A 158 12.99 -10.13 -14.57
N CYS A 159 11.96 -10.54 -15.32
CA CYS A 159 10.93 -9.65 -15.87
C CYS A 159 10.07 -8.95 -14.79
N TYR A 160 10.13 -9.38 -13.53
CA TYR A 160 9.47 -8.66 -12.42
C TYR A 160 10.32 -7.52 -11.85
N LEU A 161 11.63 -7.47 -12.16
CA LEU A 161 12.52 -6.43 -11.65
C LEU A 161 12.09 -5.03 -12.09
N PRO A 162 11.74 -4.76 -13.38
CA PRO A 162 11.33 -3.42 -13.79
C PRO A 162 10.10 -2.91 -13.04
N MET A 163 9.12 -3.78 -12.74
CA MET A 163 7.98 -3.42 -11.89
C MET A 163 8.41 -3.03 -10.47
N GLY A 164 9.34 -3.79 -9.89
CA GLY A 164 9.93 -3.49 -8.59
C GLY A 164 10.67 -2.17 -8.54
N VAL A 165 11.58 -1.95 -9.49
CA VAL A 165 12.38 -0.74 -9.60
C VAL A 165 11.46 0.47 -9.84
N GLY A 166 10.48 0.36 -10.73
CA GLY A 166 9.47 1.41 -10.96
C GLY A 166 8.71 1.78 -9.68
N SER A 167 8.34 0.77 -8.89
CA SER A 167 7.66 0.96 -7.61
C SER A 167 8.54 1.57 -6.51
N ILE A 168 9.87 1.58 -6.65
CA ILE A 168 10.79 2.28 -5.73
C ILE A 168 11.08 3.69 -6.25
N CYS A 169 11.28 3.82 -7.55
CA CYS A 169 11.53 5.07 -8.25
C CYS A 169 10.39 6.09 -8.10
N TYR A 170 9.16 5.67 -7.77
CA TYR A 170 8.07 6.61 -7.50
C TYR A 170 8.43 7.64 -6.41
N ARG A 171 9.21 7.25 -5.39
CA ARG A 171 9.56 8.16 -4.29
C ARG A 171 10.43 9.33 -4.75
N TYR A 172 11.28 9.07 -5.75
CA TYR A 172 12.17 10.08 -6.35
C TYR A 172 11.50 10.87 -7.49
N THR A 173 10.33 10.43 -7.96
CA THR A 173 9.58 11.09 -9.03
C THR A 173 8.27 11.66 -8.47
N ALA A 174 7.24 10.81 -8.38
CA ALA A 174 5.93 11.14 -7.84
C ALA A 174 5.99 11.74 -6.42
N GLY A 175 6.84 11.21 -5.55
CA GLY A 175 7.01 11.70 -4.17
C GLY A 175 7.48 13.15 -4.10
N LEU A 176 8.45 13.54 -4.95
CA LEU A 176 8.93 14.93 -5.03
C LEU A 176 7.85 15.87 -5.57
N VAL A 177 7.08 15.41 -6.57
CA VAL A 177 5.96 16.18 -7.13
C VAL A 177 4.86 16.39 -6.09
N MET A 178 4.56 15.38 -5.28
CA MET A 178 3.60 15.49 -4.17
C MET A 178 4.06 16.50 -3.11
N ASP A 179 5.32 16.41 -2.68
CA ASP A 179 5.90 17.35 -1.71
C ASP A 179 5.89 18.79 -2.24
N TRP A 180 6.21 18.96 -3.52
CA TRP A 180 6.15 20.25 -4.19
C TRP A 180 4.71 20.80 -4.24
N ASN A 181 3.72 20.00 -4.62
CA ASN A 181 2.33 20.46 -4.72
C ASN A 181 1.79 20.84 -3.34
N PHE A 182 2.11 20.05 -2.32
CA PHE A 182 1.78 20.36 -0.93
C PHE A 182 2.37 21.71 -0.49
N ARG A 183 3.67 21.94 -0.75
CA ARG A 183 4.33 23.23 -0.45
C ARG A 183 3.73 24.40 -1.22
N ARG A 184 3.33 24.18 -2.47
CA ARG A 184 2.69 25.19 -3.32
C ARG A 184 1.36 25.66 -2.73
N HIS A 185 0.51 24.73 -2.33
CA HIS A 185 -0.80 25.04 -1.74
C HIS A 185 -0.70 25.60 -0.32
N ALA A 186 0.25 25.11 0.50
CA ALA A 186 0.52 25.69 1.81
C ALA A 186 0.98 27.15 1.72
N LYS A 187 1.87 27.48 0.78
CA LYS A 187 2.31 28.87 0.52
C LYS A 187 1.15 29.77 0.11
N ARG A 188 0.24 29.29 -0.75
CA ARG A 188 -0.95 30.04 -1.19
C ARG A 188 -1.91 30.38 -0.05
N GLN A 189 -1.97 29.53 0.97
CA GLN A 189 -2.78 29.72 2.17
C GLN A 189 -2.02 30.43 3.30
N GLY A 190 -0.78 30.89 3.07
CA GLY A 190 0.04 31.55 4.09
C GLY A 190 0.51 30.63 5.23
N ILE A 191 0.38 29.31 5.11
CA ILE A 191 0.72 28.35 6.17
C ILE A 191 2.22 28.09 6.15
N LYS A 192 2.92 28.45 7.23
CA LYS A 192 4.34 28.11 7.41
C LYS A 192 4.49 26.61 7.69
N ILE A 193 5.15 25.90 6.78
CA ILE A 193 5.49 24.49 6.95
C ILE A 193 6.59 24.38 8.00
N VAL A 194 6.23 24.08 9.24
CA VAL A 194 7.18 23.74 10.30
C VAL A 194 7.53 22.25 10.17
N LYS A 195 8.80 21.93 9.96
CA LYS A 195 9.28 20.53 9.96
C LYS A 195 8.99 19.90 11.32
N ASN A 196 8.51 18.66 11.31
CA ASN A 196 8.22 17.82 12.50
C ASN A 196 6.99 18.22 13.34
N GLN A 197 6.12 19.11 12.86
CA GLN A 197 4.82 19.37 13.48
C GLN A 197 3.68 18.91 12.57
N GLN A 198 2.62 18.36 13.19
CA GLN A 198 1.39 18.02 12.49
C GLN A 198 0.72 19.35 12.13
N GLN A 199 0.66 19.65 10.85
CA GLN A 199 0.03 20.87 10.36
C GLN A 199 -1.48 20.75 10.51
N ASP A 200 -2.13 21.89 10.74
CA ASP A 200 -3.59 21.91 10.77
C ASP A 200 -4.11 21.72 9.33
N LEU A 201 -4.52 20.48 9.04
CA LEU A 201 -5.02 20.07 7.73
C LEU A 201 -6.41 20.65 7.43
N LYS A 202 -7.07 21.30 8.42
CA LYS A 202 -8.43 21.85 8.28
C LYS A 202 -8.51 22.92 7.20
N LEU A 203 -7.54 23.83 7.19
CA LEU A 203 -7.52 24.97 6.26
C LEU A 203 -7.00 24.60 4.87
N LEU A 204 -6.35 23.44 4.74
CA LEU A 204 -5.77 22.98 3.48
C LEU A 204 -6.77 22.10 2.71
N PRO A 205 -6.97 22.31 1.39
CA PRO A 205 -7.78 21.44 0.55
C PRO A 205 -7.01 20.15 0.20
N ILE A 206 -6.80 19.29 1.21
CA ILE A 206 -5.96 18.07 1.10
C ILE A 206 -6.45 17.11 0.01
N GLU A 207 -7.76 17.06 -0.21
CA GLU A 207 -8.42 16.24 -1.20
C GLU A 207 -7.95 16.65 -2.59
N ARG A 208 -8.04 17.95 -2.88
CA ARG A 208 -7.60 18.53 -4.15
C ARG A 208 -6.09 18.41 -4.34
N MET A 209 -5.29 18.74 -3.33
CA MET A 209 -3.83 18.66 -3.40
C MET A 209 -3.34 17.27 -3.79
N ARG A 210 -3.96 16.23 -3.25
CA ARG A 210 -3.59 14.85 -3.53
C ARG A 210 -4.17 14.41 -4.87
N ILE A 211 -5.46 14.61 -5.13
CA ILE A 211 -6.10 14.12 -6.36
C ILE A 211 -5.54 14.78 -7.62
N GLU A 212 -5.17 16.06 -7.58
CA GLU A 212 -4.49 16.77 -8.68
C GLU A 212 -3.21 16.05 -9.15
N ILE A 213 -2.51 15.39 -8.24
CA ILE A 213 -1.30 14.61 -8.56
C ILE A 213 -1.66 13.17 -8.92
N SER A 214 -2.63 12.56 -8.24
CA SER A 214 -3.03 11.18 -8.54
C SER A 214 -3.59 11.00 -9.95
N LEU A 215 -4.40 11.94 -10.46
CA LEU A 215 -5.07 11.80 -11.76
C LEU A 215 -4.09 11.64 -12.95
N PRO A 216 -3.04 12.48 -13.12
CA PRO A 216 -2.02 12.26 -14.14
C PRO A 216 -1.38 10.88 -14.06
N PHE A 217 -1.07 10.39 -12.85
CA PHE A 217 -0.51 9.04 -12.67
C PHE A 217 -1.52 7.94 -13.01
N VAL A 218 -2.82 8.13 -12.73
CA VAL A 218 -3.87 7.20 -13.16
C VAL A 218 -3.91 7.10 -14.69
N TYR A 219 -3.93 8.23 -15.40
CA TYR A 219 -4.00 8.22 -16.86
C TYR A 219 -2.69 7.71 -17.50
N MET A 220 -1.55 7.98 -16.87
CA MET A 220 -0.28 7.37 -17.29
C MET A 220 -0.31 5.85 -17.09
N ALA A 221 -0.84 5.35 -15.97
CA ALA A 221 -1.02 3.91 -15.75
C ALA A 221 -1.94 3.27 -16.80
N CYS A 222 -3.01 3.96 -17.18
CA CYS A 222 -3.92 3.55 -18.26
C CYS A 222 -3.19 3.41 -19.60
N ALA A 223 -2.39 4.40 -19.99
CA ALA A 223 -1.59 4.32 -21.21
C ALA A 223 -0.59 3.16 -21.15
N MET A 224 0.11 2.99 -20.02
CA MET A 224 1.14 1.96 -19.90
C MET A 224 0.58 0.55 -19.86
N ILE A 225 -0.58 0.31 -19.23
CA ILE A 225 -1.21 -1.01 -19.23
C ILE A 225 -1.72 -1.39 -20.63
N ILE A 226 -2.26 -0.44 -21.39
CA ILE A 226 -2.68 -0.65 -22.78
C ILE A 226 -1.46 -1.00 -23.64
N THR A 227 -0.38 -0.20 -23.55
CA THR A 227 0.86 -0.46 -24.29
C THR A 227 1.42 -1.83 -23.96
N TYR A 228 1.51 -2.18 -22.67
CA TYR A 228 1.91 -3.52 -22.22
C TYR A 228 1.06 -4.62 -22.86
N GLY A 229 -0.27 -4.49 -22.77
CA GLY A 229 -1.20 -5.51 -23.27
C GLY A 229 -1.01 -5.80 -24.75
N TRP A 230 -0.94 -4.77 -25.58
CA TRP A 230 -0.74 -4.93 -27.03
C TRP A 230 0.65 -5.39 -27.41
N VAL A 231 1.69 -4.89 -26.73
CA VAL A 231 3.07 -5.32 -27.01
C VAL A 231 3.27 -6.79 -26.68
N MET A 232 2.76 -7.24 -25.53
CA MET A 232 2.78 -8.64 -25.13
C MET A 232 1.90 -9.49 -26.06
N ASP A 233 0.77 -8.95 -26.54
CA ASP A 233 -0.12 -9.68 -27.45
C ASP A 233 0.53 -9.95 -28.81
N GLN A 234 1.20 -8.94 -29.37
CA GLN A 234 1.91 -9.00 -30.66
C GLN A 234 3.27 -9.69 -30.61
N LYS A 235 3.66 -10.24 -29.45
CA LYS A 235 4.97 -10.89 -29.22
C LYS A 235 6.17 -10.02 -29.63
N LEU A 236 6.08 -8.71 -29.40
CA LEU A 236 7.15 -7.77 -29.72
C LEU A 236 8.36 -7.96 -28.77
N ALA A 237 9.45 -7.24 -29.05
CA ALA A 237 10.70 -7.33 -28.30
C ALA A 237 10.49 -7.18 -26.77
N LEU A 238 11.29 -7.93 -25.99
CA LEU A 238 11.23 -7.94 -24.53
C LEU A 238 11.31 -6.53 -23.91
N ALA A 239 12.16 -5.66 -24.46
CA ALA A 239 12.25 -4.27 -24.02
C ALA A 239 10.92 -3.50 -24.13
N GLY A 240 10.12 -3.82 -25.16
CA GLY A 240 8.79 -3.25 -25.34
C GLY A 240 7.77 -3.71 -24.29
N ILE A 241 8.02 -4.82 -23.59
CA ILE A 241 7.20 -5.33 -22.49
C ILE A 241 7.67 -4.70 -21.17
N GLU A 242 8.98 -4.69 -20.94
CA GLU A 242 9.58 -4.24 -19.67
C GLU A 242 9.44 -2.74 -19.44
N ILE A 243 9.58 -1.90 -20.48
CA ILE A 243 9.49 -0.45 -20.35
C ILE A 243 8.09 -0.01 -19.88
N PRO A 244 6.98 -0.45 -20.52
CA PRO A 244 5.64 -0.18 -20.01
C PRO A 244 5.40 -0.72 -18.61
N LEU A 245 5.90 -1.92 -18.27
CA LEU A 245 5.75 -2.48 -16.92
C LEU A 245 6.43 -1.62 -15.83
N PHE A 246 7.62 -1.10 -16.12
CA PHE A 246 8.31 -0.14 -15.23
C PHE A 246 7.46 1.10 -14.97
N PHE A 247 6.99 1.75 -16.04
CA PHE A 247 6.21 2.99 -15.92
C PHE A 247 4.81 2.73 -15.35
N LEU A 248 4.21 1.57 -15.62
CA LEU A 248 2.96 1.13 -15.02
C LEU A 248 3.11 1.03 -13.50
N ALA A 249 4.16 0.36 -13.03
CA ALA A 249 4.41 0.17 -11.59
C ALA A 249 4.75 1.50 -10.89
N LEU A 250 5.52 2.38 -11.54
CA LEU A 250 5.79 3.75 -11.06
C LEU A 250 4.48 4.55 -10.93
N SER A 251 3.62 4.49 -11.94
CA SER A 251 2.36 5.23 -11.99
C SER A 251 1.38 4.77 -10.91
N ILE A 252 1.19 3.46 -10.82
CA ILE A 252 0.30 2.85 -9.84
C ILE A 252 0.81 3.11 -8.43
N SER A 253 2.11 2.95 -8.18
CA SER A 253 2.71 3.26 -6.87
C SER A 253 2.54 4.73 -6.50
N GLY A 254 2.71 5.66 -7.44
CA GLY A 254 2.46 7.08 -7.24
C GLY A 254 1.01 7.38 -6.85
N ALA A 255 0.05 6.92 -7.66
CA ALA A 255 -1.37 7.12 -7.39
C ALA A 255 -1.82 6.46 -6.06
N MET A 256 -1.48 5.19 -5.87
CA MET A 256 -1.91 4.40 -4.72
C MET A 256 -1.35 4.91 -3.38
N ASN A 257 -0.08 5.30 -3.33
CA ASN A 257 0.50 5.86 -2.11
C ASN A 257 -0.16 7.18 -1.73
N ASN A 258 -0.48 8.01 -2.73
CA ASN A 258 -1.10 9.29 -2.49
C ASN A 258 -2.56 9.16 -2.01
N LEU A 259 -3.34 8.27 -2.64
CA LEU A 259 -4.70 7.95 -2.17
C LEU A 259 -4.70 7.29 -0.79
N ASN A 260 -3.73 6.41 -0.50
CA ASN A 260 -3.58 5.83 0.84
C ASN A 260 -3.29 6.91 1.90
N THR A 261 -2.44 7.88 1.55
CA THR A 261 -2.15 8.99 2.45
C THR A 261 -3.37 9.89 2.65
N LEU A 262 -4.17 10.12 1.60
CA LEU A 262 -5.44 10.85 1.70
C LEU A 262 -6.41 10.15 2.66
N ILE A 263 -6.56 8.83 2.55
CA ILE A 263 -7.43 8.03 3.44
C ILE A 263 -7.02 8.21 4.90
N VAL A 264 -5.71 8.20 5.18
CA VAL A 264 -5.17 8.41 6.53
C VAL A 264 -5.41 9.85 7.01
N ASP A 265 -5.18 10.84 6.15
CA ASP A 265 -5.38 12.26 6.48
C ASP A 265 -6.85 12.60 6.73
N LEU A 266 -7.79 11.94 6.04
CA LEU A 266 -9.24 12.10 6.28
C LEU A 266 -9.72 11.42 7.57
N ASN A 267 -8.97 10.43 8.06
CA ASN A 267 -9.36 9.59 9.19
C ASN A 267 -8.37 9.69 10.37
N THR A 268 -7.93 10.90 10.72
CA THR A 268 -6.91 11.13 11.76
C THR A 268 -7.23 10.52 13.13
N ARG A 269 -8.50 10.52 13.57
CA ARG A 269 -8.95 9.91 14.84
C ARG A 269 -8.90 8.37 14.80
N SER A 270 -8.97 7.76 13.62
CA SER A 270 -9.08 6.29 13.41
C SER A 270 -8.23 5.80 12.24
N ALA A 271 -6.98 6.28 12.14
CA ALA A 271 -6.11 6.02 10.98
C ALA A 271 -5.84 4.52 10.76
N ALA A 272 -5.63 3.76 11.84
CA ALA A 272 -5.40 2.32 11.76
C ALA A 272 -6.62 1.58 11.17
N THR A 273 -7.83 1.94 11.60
CA THR A 273 -9.09 1.37 11.07
C THR A 273 -9.27 1.72 9.60
N ALA A 274 -8.93 2.94 9.19
CA ALA A 274 -9.02 3.38 7.79
C ALA A 274 -8.02 2.62 6.88
N VAL A 275 -6.80 2.39 7.35
CA VAL A 275 -5.81 1.56 6.64
C VAL A 275 -6.29 0.11 6.55
N ALA A 276 -6.88 -0.43 7.61
CA ALA A 276 -7.47 -1.77 7.58
C ALA A 276 -8.62 -1.88 6.57
N ALA A 277 -9.52 -0.89 6.51
CA ALA A 277 -10.58 -0.81 5.52
C ALA A 277 -10.04 -0.76 4.08
N ASN A 278 -8.97 0.01 3.85
CA ASN A 278 -8.28 0.09 2.56
C ASN A 278 -7.68 -1.25 2.13
N ASN A 279 -6.98 -1.93 3.04
CA ASN A 279 -6.40 -3.23 2.74
C ASN A 279 -7.48 -4.27 2.49
N LEU A 280 -8.56 -4.29 3.28
CA LEU A 280 -9.69 -5.19 3.07
C LEU A 280 -10.30 -5.01 1.68
N ALA A 281 -10.63 -3.76 1.30
CA ALA A 281 -11.22 -3.46 0.00
C ALA A 281 -10.29 -3.85 -1.16
N ARG A 282 -9.01 -3.46 -1.08
CA ARG A 282 -7.99 -3.76 -2.08
C ARG A 282 -7.81 -5.27 -2.27
N CYS A 283 -7.67 -6.02 -1.18
CA CYS A 283 -7.43 -7.46 -1.26
C CYS A 283 -8.64 -8.22 -1.83
N LEU A 284 -9.87 -7.82 -1.46
CA LEU A 284 -11.08 -8.45 -1.99
C LEU A 284 -11.24 -8.20 -3.51
N VAL A 285 -11.06 -6.95 -3.95
CA VAL A 285 -11.10 -6.62 -5.37
C VAL A 285 -9.93 -7.25 -6.12
N GLY A 286 -8.73 -7.28 -5.52
CA GLY A 286 -7.55 -7.96 -6.06
C GLY A 286 -7.76 -9.44 -6.28
N ALA A 287 -8.31 -10.15 -5.29
CA ALA A 287 -8.62 -11.57 -5.40
C ALA A 287 -9.65 -11.83 -6.51
N GLY A 288 -10.73 -11.03 -6.56
CA GLY A 288 -11.72 -11.13 -7.63
C GLY A 288 -11.13 -10.87 -9.01
N ALA A 289 -10.30 -9.83 -9.15
CA ALA A 289 -9.66 -9.46 -10.41
C ALA A 289 -8.70 -10.55 -10.91
N VAL A 290 -7.88 -11.12 -10.02
CA VAL A 290 -6.98 -12.24 -10.37
C VAL A 290 -7.78 -13.48 -10.77
N ALA A 291 -8.87 -13.80 -10.07
CA ALA A 291 -9.70 -14.96 -10.39
C ALA A 291 -10.33 -14.91 -11.78
N VAL A 292 -10.65 -13.72 -12.30
CA VAL A 292 -11.21 -13.54 -13.65
C VAL A 292 -10.14 -13.28 -14.72
N ALA A 293 -8.88 -13.09 -14.34
CA ALA A 293 -7.83 -12.66 -15.26
C ALA A 293 -7.56 -13.67 -16.38
N ASP A 294 -7.30 -14.94 -16.04
CA ASP A 294 -7.01 -15.96 -17.05
C ASP A 294 -8.21 -16.22 -17.99
N PRO A 295 -9.46 -16.40 -17.50
CA PRO A 295 -10.62 -16.52 -18.38
C PRO A 295 -10.78 -15.33 -19.33
N MET A 296 -10.62 -14.10 -18.84
CA MET A 296 -10.72 -12.91 -19.68
C MET A 296 -9.64 -12.85 -20.75
N ILE A 297 -8.39 -13.19 -20.39
CA ILE A 297 -7.26 -13.19 -21.32
C ILE A 297 -7.44 -14.26 -22.39
N ASN A 298 -7.94 -15.44 -22.03
CA ASN A 298 -8.14 -16.53 -22.97
C ASN A 298 -9.25 -16.22 -24.00
N GLU A 299 -10.31 -15.53 -23.60
CA GLU A 299 -11.43 -15.17 -24.47
C GLU A 299 -11.18 -13.91 -25.30
N TRP A 300 -10.64 -12.84 -24.70
CA TRP A 300 -10.51 -11.54 -25.34
C TRP A 300 -9.10 -11.26 -25.86
N GLY A 301 -8.10 -12.02 -25.41
CA GLY A 301 -6.70 -11.69 -25.57
C GLY A 301 -6.23 -10.65 -24.54
N LEU A 302 -4.91 -10.55 -24.39
CA LEU A 302 -4.31 -9.68 -23.37
C LEU A 302 -4.48 -8.20 -23.71
N GLY A 303 -4.38 -7.83 -24.99
CA GLY A 303 -4.55 -6.44 -25.44
C GLY A 303 -5.93 -5.87 -25.04
N TRP A 304 -7.01 -6.57 -25.39
CA TRP A 304 -8.37 -6.15 -25.03
C TRP A 304 -8.64 -6.24 -23.53
N THR A 305 -8.08 -7.22 -22.82
CA THR A 305 -8.15 -7.27 -21.36
C THR A 305 -7.53 -6.01 -20.74
N SER A 306 -6.37 -5.57 -21.23
CA SER A 306 -5.72 -4.34 -20.77
C SER A 306 -6.54 -3.08 -21.09
N VAL A 307 -7.18 -3.02 -22.27
CA VAL A 307 -8.10 -1.93 -22.63
C VAL A 307 -9.31 -1.90 -21.70
N PHE A 308 -9.89 -3.05 -21.38
CA PHE A 308 -11.01 -3.14 -20.44
C PHE A 308 -10.62 -2.64 -19.04
N VAL A 309 -9.51 -3.13 -18.48
CA VAL A 309 -9.01 -2.69 -17.16
C VAL A 309 -8.76 -1.19 -17.15
N SER A 310 -8.09 -0.66 -18.19
CA SER A 310 -7.87 0.77 -18.34
C SER A 310 -9.19 1.55 -18.46
N GLY A 311 -10.18 1.02 -19.19
CA GLY A 311 -11.50 1.61 -19.35
C GLY A 311 -12.24 1.72 -18.01
N VAL A 312 -12.16 0.68 -17.17
CA VAL A 312 -12.68 0.70 -15.79
C VAL A 312 -11.98 1.80 -14.99
N TRP A 313 -10.65 1.92 -15.05
CA TRP A 313 -9.93 2.97 -14.34
C TRP A 313 -10.32 4.38 -14.82
N VAL A 314 -10.45 4.61 -16.12
CA VAL A 314 -10.87 5.90 -16.66
C VAL A 314 -12.31 6.21 -16.25
N MET A 315 -13.23 5.26 -16.38
CA MET A 315 -14.64 5.43 -16.01
C MET A 315 -14.77 5.78 -14.52
N PHE A 316 -14.14 5.01 -13.64
CA PHE A 316 -14.21 5.23 -12.19
C PHE A 316 -13.30 6.36 -11.70
N SER A 317 -12.41 6.92 -12.55
CA SER A 317 -11.64 8.12 -12.21
C SER A 317 -12.56 9.32 -11.93
N ILE A 318 -13.79 9.32 -12.44
CA ILE A 318 -14.80 10.34 -12.12
C ILE A 318 -15.09 10.43 -10.62
N LEU A 319 -14.95 9.33 -9.87
CA LEU A 319 -15.08 9.33 -8.42
C LEU A 319 -14.04 10.24 -7.77
N LEU A 320 -12.81 10.22 -8.28
CA LEU A 320 -11.75 11.11 -7.81
C LEU A 320 -12.05 12.57 -8.17
N TRP A 321 -12.56 12.84 -9.38
CA TRP A 321 -12.98 14.20 -9.76
C TRP A 321 -14.07 14.74 -8.83
N VAL A 322 -15.07 13.92 -8.49
CA VAL A 322 -16.13 14.29 -7.55
C VAL A 322 -15.55 14.62 -6.16
N VAL A 323 -14.63 13.79 -5.65
CA VAL A 323 -13.97 14.04 -4.36
C VAL A 323 -13.09 15.29 -4.42
N MET A 324 -12.42 15.55 -5.55
CA MET A 324 -11.60 16.75 -5.73
C MET A 324 -12.43 18.05 -5.65
N TRP A 325 -13.65 18.04 -6.20
CA TRP A 325 -14.52 19.22 -6.20
C TRP A 325 -15.34 19.36 -4.92
N LYS A 326 -15.88 18.26 -4.38
CA LYS A 326 -16.82 18.30 -3.25
C LYS A 326 -16.23 17.84 -1.92
N GLY A 327 -15.08 17.16 -1.91
CA GLY A 327 -14.50 16.54 -0.72
C GLY A 327 -14.23 17.54 0.39
N HIS A 328 -13.65 18.70 0.06
CA HIS A 328 -13.42 19.76 1.04
C HIS A 328 -14.70 20.19 1.77
N ASN A 329 -15.81 20.36 1.03
CA ASN A 329 -17.09 20.74 1.61
C ASN A 329 -17.67 19.62 2.49
N TRP A 330 -17.60 18.36 2.03
CA TRP A 330 -18.07 17.21 2.82
C TRP A 330 -17.31 17.06 4.14
N ARG A 331 -15.99 17.35 4.12
CA ARG A 331 -15.17 17.34 5.32
C ARG A 331 -15.55 18.45 6.29
N MET A 332 -15.81 19.66 5.79
CA MET A 332 -16.29 20.78 6.61
C MET A 332 -17.66 20.48 7.23
N GLU A 333 -18.63 20.00 6.45
CA GLU A 333 -19.95 19.57 6.95
C GLU A 333 -19.84 18.48 8.03
N LYS A 334 -18.94 17.50 7.82
CA LYS A 334 -18.70 16.43 8.80
C LYS A 334 -18.10 16.98 10.10
N GLN A 335 -17.34 18.06 10.02
CA GLN A 335 -16.74 18.69 11.19
C GLN A 335 -17.75 19.58 11.92
N GLU A 336 -18.54 20.38 11.22
CA GLU A 336 -19.62 21.19 11.80
C GLU A 336 -20.64 20.32 12.55
N LYS A 337 -21.03 19.18 11.97
CA LYS A 337 -21.89 18.20 12.68
C LYS A 337 -21.27 17.71 13.98
N ARG A 338 -19.95 17.47 14.00
CA ARG A 338 -19.24 17.00 15.20
C ARG A 338 -19.11 18.09 16.26
N ASP A 339 -18.86 19.32 15.83
CA ASP A 339 -18.75 20.47 16.72
C ASP A 339 -20.13 20.78 17.35
N ASN A 340 -21.23 20.59 16.59
CA ASN A 340 -22.61 20.68 17.10
C ASN A 340 -23.02 19.52 18.03
N ASP A 341 -22.52 18.31 17.78
CA ASP A 341 -22.80 17.12 18.61
C ASP A 341 -21.94 17.06 19.90
N GLY A 342 -21.05 18.04 20.14
CA GLY A 342 -20.28 18.20 21.38
C GLY A 342 -19.22 17.12 21.64
N CYS A 343 -18.60 16.53 20.60
CA CYS A 343 -17.72 15.35 20.72
C CYS A 343 -16.23 15.51 20.36
#